data_AF-A0A4R8WWI5-F1
#
_entry.id   AF-A0A4R8WWI5-F1
#
_cell.length_a   1.000
_cell.length_b   1.000
_cell.length_c   1.000
_cell.angle_alpha   90.00
_cell.angle_beta   90.00
_cell.angle_gamma   90.00
#
_symmetry.space_group_name_H-M   'P 1'
#
loop_
_entity.id
_entity.type
_entity.pdbx_description
1 polymer ?
#
loop_
_entity_poly.entity_id
_entity_poly.type
_entity_poly.pdbx_seq_one_letter_code
_entity_poly.pdbx_strand_id
1 'polypeptide(L)'
;MDSEVRPNWTALGLSRKIDDRIDLIIECIRRHYLGESNPLASTLTLYSEFFSLFGGFEEYVSFFLLQDLLSADGEVRYFLPFDNFSTPTLPGTVAEYQSYRKLVTRFVVARNNRIHALFGTGSAESPDVP
;
A
#
# COMPACT_ATOMS: atom_id res chain seq x y z
N MET A 1 -22.38 -1.26 -33.57
CA MET A 1 -22.00 -2.62 -33.16
C MET A 1 -20.48 -2.61 -33.19
N ASP A 2 -19.90 -2.26 -32.05
CA ASP A 2 -18.49 -2.46 -31.68
C ASP A 2 -18.40 -1.94 -30.24
N SER A 3 -18.87 -2.77 -29.31
CA SER A 3 -18.56 -2.61 -27.90
C SER A 3 -17.10 -3.01 -27.72
N GLU A 4 -16.21 -2.05 -27.96
CA GLU A 4 -14.80 -2.15 -27.66
C GLU A 4 -14.68 -2.62 -26.19
N VAL A 5 -14.24 -3.87 -25.99
CA VAL A 5 -13.99 -4.43 -24.67
C VAL A 5 -12.81 -3.64 -24.10
N ARG A 6 -13.11 -2.57 -23.36
CA ARG A 6 -12.07 -1.84 -22.65
C ARG A 6 -11.43 -2.82 -21.67
N PRO A 7 -10.09 -2.96 -21.66
CA PRO A 7 -9.42 -3.81 -20.70
C PRO A 7 -9.86 -3.38 -19.30
N ASN A 8 -10.24 -4.34 -18.47
CA ASN A 8 -10.58 -4.07 -17.08
C ASN A 8 -9.27 -3.86 -16.30
N TRP A 9 -8.60 -2.73 -16.54
CA TRP A 9 -7.31 -2.39 -15.93
C TRP A 9 -7.34 -2.47 -14.41
N THR A 10 -8.48 -2.18 -13.80
CA THR A 10 -8.71 -2.34 -12.36
C THR A 10 -8.60 -3.80 -11.91
N ALA A 11 -9.08 -4.79 -12.69
CA ALA A 11 -8.91 -6.22 -12.37
C ALA A 11 -7.44 -6.69 -12.38
N LEU A 12 -6.55 -5.91 -13.00
CA LEU A 12 -5.09 -6.11 -12.96
C LEU A 12 -4.42 -5.26 -11.86
N GLY A 13 -5.21 -4.60 -11.00
CA GLY A 13 -4.70 -3.69 -9.97
C GLY A 13 -4.25 -2.32 -10.48
N LEU A 14 -4.48 -2.00 -11.77
CA LEU A 14 -4.09 -0.74 -12.38
C LEU A 14 -5.27 0.24 -12.35
N SER A 15 -5.30 1.12 -11.35
CA SER A 15 -6.28 2.20 -11.22
C SER A 15 -5.59 3.55 -11.20
N ARG A 16 -5.93 4.47 -12.11
CA ARG A 16 -5.39 5.84 -12.09
C ARG A 16 -5.72 6.63 -10.82
N LYS A 17 -6.67 6.14 -10.00
CA LYS A 17 -6.99 6.73 -8.70
C LYS A 17 -6.00 6.34 -7.60
N ILE A 18 -5.11 5.40 -7.90
CA ILE A 18 -4.17 4.78 -6.96
C ILE A 18 -2.76 4.83 -7.53
N ASP A 19 -2.59 4.55 -8.83
CA ASP A 19 -1.30 4.32 -9.48
C ASP A 19 -0.46 3.29 -8.71
N ASP A 20 0.82 3.57 -8.46
CA ASP A 20 1.75 2.71 -7.73
C ASP A 20 1.83 3.05 -6.22
N ARG A 21 0.87 3.83 -5.70
CA ARG A 21 0.86 4.31 -4.32
C ARG A 21 0.44 3.23 -3.34
N ILE A 22 1.43 2.60 -2.69
CA ILE A 22 1.20 1.57 -1.69
C ILE A 22 0.28 2.01 -0.55
N ASP A 23 0.38 3.26 -0.07
CA ASP A 23 -0.51 3.78 0.97
C ASP A 23 -1.98 3.80 0.53
N LEU A 24 -2.27 4.12 -0.73
CA LEU A 24 -3.63 4.07 -1.28
C LEU A 24 -4.11 2.62 -1.48
N ILE A 25 -3.22 1.71 -1.85
CA ILE A 25 -3.54 0.27 -1.95
C ILE A 25 -3.92 -0.28 -0.58
N ILE A 26 -3.13 0.03 0.46
CA ILE A 26 -3.41 -0.41 1.83
C ILE A 26 -4.72 0.16 2.35
N GLU A 27 -5.07 1.42 2.03
CA GLU A 27 -6.38 1.96 2.37
C GLU A 27 -7.52 1.21 1.66
N CYS A 28 -7.34 0.80 0.40
CA CYS A 28 -8.35 -0.03 -0.28
C CYS A 28 -8.54 -1.38 0.42
N ILE A 29 -7.45 -2.00 0.87
CA ILE A 29 -7.49 -3.27 1.60
C ILE A 29 -8.14 -3.07 2.98
N ARG A 30 -7.81 -2.00 3.70
CA ARG A 30 -8.47 -1.66 4.97
C ARG A 30 -9.98 -1.54 4.81
N ARG A 31 -10.41 -0.75 3.82
CA ARG A 31 -11.83 -0.60 3.47
C ARG A 31 -12.48 -1.90 3.05
N HIS A 32 -11.76 -2.79 2.36
CA HIS A 32 -12.28 -4.12 2.01
C HIS A 32 -12.62 -4.95 3.27
N TYR A 33 -11.74 -4.97 4.27
CA TYR A 33 -12.03 -5.64 5.55
C TYR A 33 -13.19 -4.99 6.33
N LEU A 34 -13.38 -3.68 6.18
CA LEU A 34 -14.50 -2.94 6.79
C LEU A 34 -15.81 -3.04 5.99
N GLY A 35 -15.80 -3.63 4.79
CA GLY A 35 -16.97 -3.63 3.90
C GLY A 35 -17.28 -2.28 3.26
N GLU A 36 -16.32 -1.36 3.23
CA GLU A 36 -16.45 -0.02 2.69
C GLU A 36 -16.10 0.09 1.20
N SER A 37 -16.65 1.10 0.53
CA SER A 37 -16.38 1.38 -0.87
C SER A 37 -14.94 1.84 -1.11
N ASN A 38 -14.31 1.29 -2.14
CA ASN A 38 -12.96 1.64 -2.56
C ASN A 38 -12.76 1.42 -4.07
N PRO A 39 -11.78 2.09 -4.72
CA PRO A 39 -11.55 1.97 -6.16
C PRO A 39 -11.14 0.57 -6.66
N LEU A 40 -10.70 -0.32 -5.77
CA LEU A 40 -10.31 -1.71 -6.10
C LEU A 40 -11.37 -2.74 -5.69
N ALA A 41 -12.58 -2.32 -5.30
CA ALA A 41 -13.56 -3.20 -4.68
C ALA A 41 -13.86 -4.45 -5.51
N SER A 42 -14.02 -4.32 -6.83
CA SER A 42 -14.26 -5.46 -7.73
C SER A 42 -13.12 -6.48 -7.72
N THR A 43 -11.87 -6.00 -7.61
CA THR A 43 -10.66 -6.82 -7.65
C THR A 43 -10.42 -7.49 -6.31
N LEU A 44 -10.55 -6.73 -5.22
CA LEU A 44 -10.42 -7.28 -3.87
C LEU A 44 -11.51 -8.32 -3.58
N THR A 45 -12.73 -8.10 -4.08
CA THR A 45 -13.84 -9.06 -3.94
C THR A 45 -13.57 -10.37 -4.69
N LEU A 46 -12.98 -10.29 -5.89
CA LEU A 46 -12.59 -11.47 -6.67
C LEU A 46 -11.60 -12.37 -5.92
N TYR A 47 -10.74 -11.76 -5.10
CA TYR A 47 -9.74 -12.46 -4.28
C TYR A 47 -10.12 -12.49 -2.79
N SER A 48 -11.41 -12.38 -2.44
CA SER A 48 -11.86 -12.33 -1.04
C SER A 48 -11.44 -13.54 -0.20
N GLU A 49 -11.41 -14.74 -0.81
CA GLU A 49 -10.91 -15.96 -0.14
C GLU A 49 -9.44 -15.86 0.27
N PHE A 50 -8.61 -15.12 -0.46
CA PHE A 50 -7.22 -14.88 -0.06
C PHE A 50 -7.15 -13.94 1.14
N PHE A 51 -7.96 -12.87 1.14
CA PHE A 51 -7.98 -11.92 2.27
C PHE A 51 -8.57 -12.52 3.55
N SER A 52 -9.51 -13.45 3.44
CA SER A 52 -10.08 -14.13 4.60
C SER A 52 -9.06 -15.01 5.35
N LEU A 53 -7.98 -15.45 4.70
CA LEU A 53 -6.90 -16.24 5.33
C LEU A 53 -6.22 -15.51 6.49
N PHE A 54 -6.20 -14.18 6.46
CA PHE A 54 -5.54 -13.37 7.48
C PHE A 54 -6.44 -13.10 8.70
N GLY A 55 -7.76 -13.29 8.58
CA GLY A 55 -8.71 -13.03 9.67
C GLY A 55 -9.07 -11.57 9.90
N GLY A 56 -8.19 -10.62 9.53
CA GLY A 56 -8.44 -9.20 9.66
C GLY A 56 -7.37 -8.32 9.01
N PHE A 57 -7.63 -7.00 9.01
CA PHE A 57 -6.71 -6.02 8.43
C PHE A 57 -5.41 -5.90 9.23
N GLU A 58 -5.48 -5.93 10.55
CA GLU A 58 -4.29 -5.82 11.40
C GLU A 58 -3.37 -7.03 11.22
N GLU A 59 -3.93 -8.23 11.12
CA GLU A 59 -3.22 -9.47 10.85
C GLU A 59 -2.59 -9.46 9.45
N TYR A 60 -3.31 -8.96 8.43
CA TYR A 60 -2.77 -8.76 7.09
C TYR A 60 -1.56 -7.83 7.12
N VAL A 61 -1.70 -6.66 7.74
CA VAL A 61 -0.63 -5.67 7.90
C VAL A 61 0.55 -6.27 8.64
N SER A 62 0.29 -7.04 9.69
CA SER A 62 1.31 -7.67 10.50
C SER A 62 2.10 -8.73 9.73
N PHE A 63 1.39 -9.59 8.99
CA PHE A 63 1.97 -10.64 8.16
C PHE A 63 2.95 -10.08 7.11
N PHE A 64 2.59 -8.97 6.45
CA PHE A 64 3.42 -8.35 5.40
C PHE A 64 4.44 -7.31 5.91
N LEU A 65 4.50 -7.09 7.23
CA LEU A 65 5.38 -6.12 7.90
C LEU A 65 5.13 -4.68 7.46
N LEU A 66 3.86 -4.28 7.43
CA LEU A 66 3.40 -2.98 6.93
C LEU A 66 2.98 -2.01 8.03
N GLN A 67 3.27 -2.32 9.30
CA GLN A 67 2.79 -1.54 10.45
C GLN A 67 3.24 -0.08 10.41
N ASP A 68 4.39 0.23 9.80
CA ASP A 68 4.90 1.61 9.69
C ASP A 68 4.10 2.48 8.70
N LEU A 69 3.17 1.88 7.93
CA LEU A 69 2.16 2.62 7.16
C LEU A 69 0.97 3.03 8.01
N LEU A 70 0.84 2.60 9.26
CA LEU A 70 -0.33 2.89 10.08
C LEU A 70 -0.03 3.95 11.15
N SER A 71 -1.07 4.71 11.52
CA SER A 71 -1.11 5.54 12.71
C SER A 71 -1.30 4.66 13.95
N ALA A 72 -1.19 5.26 15.14
CA ALA A 72 -1.46 4.55 16.39
C ALA A 72 -2.93 4.09 16.49
N ASP A 73 -3.82 4.75 15.76
CA ASP A 73 -5.27 4.47 15.74
C ASP A 73 -5.65 3.44 14.67
N GLY A 74 -4.69 2.83 13.97
CA GLY A 74 -4.93 1.84 12.91
C GLY A 74 -5.26 2.43 11.53
N GLU A 75 -5.23 3.76 11.40
CA GLU A 75 -5.50 4.47 10.14
C GLU A 75 -4.27 4.53 9.24
N VAL A 76 -4.46 4.52 7.93
CA VAL A 76 -3.33 4.58 6.98
C VAL A 76 -2.70 5.97 6.96
N ARG A 77 -1.36 6.00 7.01
CA ARG A 77 -0.54 7.21 6.84
C ARG A 77 -0.30 7.45 5.36
N TYR A 78 -0.91 8.51 4.85
CA TYR A 78 -0.77 8.91 3.45
C TYR A 78 0.54 9.68 3.20
N PHE A 79 1.14 9.45 2.03
CA PHE A 79 2.36 10.17 1.60
C PHE A 79 2.08 11.53 0.94
N LEU A 80 0.82 11.81 0.61
CA LEU A 80 0.30 13.08 0.11
C LEU A 80 -1.05 13.35 0.80
N PRO A 81 -1.58 14.59 0.76
CA PRO A 81 -2.94 14.86 1.21
C PRO A 81 -3.94 13.90 0.57
N PHE A 82 -4.81 13.32 1.40
CA PHE A 82 -5.79 12.33 0.98
C PHE A 82 -7.20 12.88 1.18
N ASP A 83 -8.00 12.81 0.12
CA ASP A 83 -9.44 13.06 0.17
C ASP A 83 -10.17 11.99 -0.65
N ASN A 84 -10.46 10.87 0.00
CA ASN A 84 -11.34 9.80 -0.52
C ASN A 84 -11.07 9.39 -1.98
N PHE A 85 -9.80 9.21 -2.36
CA PHE A 85 -9.37 8.86 -3.72
C PHE A 85 -9.76 9.87 -4.82
N SER A 86 -10.01 11.12 -4.43
CA SER A 86 -10.33 12.24 -5.33
C SER A 86 -9.10 13.14 -5.60
N THR A 87 -8.08 13.05 -4.74
CA THR A 87 -6.82 13.79 -4.88
C THR A 87 -5.93 13.20 -5.97
N PRO A 88 -5.11 14.02 -6.66
CA PRO A 88 -4.05 13.53 -7.51
C PRO A 88 -3.12 12.57 -6.76
N THR A 89 -2.75 11.48 -7.42
CA THR A 89 -1.84 10.44 -6.93
C THR A 89 -0.37 10.89 -6.94
N LEU A 90 -0.02 11.78 -7.87
CA LEU A 90 1.31 12.31 -8.06
C LEU A 90 1.48 13.70 -7.43
N PRO A 91 2.67 14.02 -6.89
CA PRO A 91 2.98 15.36 -6.41
C PRO A 91 2.81 16.42 -7.52
N GLY A 92 2.16 17.54 -7.20
CA GLY A 92 1.98 18.65 -8.13
C GLY A 92 3.14 19.66 -8.12
N THR A 93 3.96 19.64 -7.06
CA THR A 93 5.09 20.56 -6.90
C THR A 93 6.38 19.85 -6.48
N VAL A 94 7.52 20.52 -6.66
CA VAL A 94 8.84 20.02 -6.20
C VAL A 94 8.87 19.82 -4.69
N ALA A 95 8.25 20.71 -3.91
CA ALA A 95 8.21 20.61 -2.45
C ALA A 95 7.37 19.40 -1.99
N GLU A 96 6.23 19.16 -2.64
CA GLU A 96 5.43 17.96 -2.40
C GLU A 96 6.19 16.70 -2.79
N TYR A 97 6.90 16.69 -3.92
CA TYR A 97 7.71 15.56 -4.34
C TYR A 97 8.82 15.23 -3.32
N GLN A 98 9.52 16.25 -2.81
CA GLN A 98 10.55 16.06 -1.78
C GLN A 98 9.95 15.47 -0.50
N SER A 99 8.77 15.94 -0.09
CA SER A 99 8.05 15.45 1.09
C SER A 99 7.59 14.01 0.88
N TYR A 100 6.95 13.73 -0.25
CA TYR A 100 6.53 12.39 -0.68
C TYR A 100 7.70 11.40 -0.66
N ARG A 101 8.81 11.74 -1.35
CA ARG A 101 10.00 10.89 -1.43
C ARG A 101 10.58 10.58 -0.04
N LYS A 102 10.61 11.57 0.85
CA LYS A 102 11.09 11.40 2.23
C LYS A 102 10.22 10.39 2.99
N LEU A 103 8.90 10.48 2.86
CA LEU A 103 7.96 9.58 3.53
C LEU A 103 8.05 8.15 2.99
N VAL A 104 8.11 7.98 1.66
CA VAL A 104 8.31 6.67 1.03
C VAL A 104 9.62 6.03 1.48
N THR A 105 10.73 6.80 1.44
CA THR A 105 12.04 6.31 1.89
C THR A 105 12.01 5.88 3.35
N ARG A 106 11.37 6.68 4.21
CA ARG A 106 11.22 6.36 5.63
C ARG A 106 10.46 5.05 5.83
N PHE A 107 9.37 4.84 5.10
CA PHE A 107 8.61 3.59 5.16
C PHE A 107 9.47 2.38 4.73
N VAL A 108 10.17 2.48 3.61
CA VAL A 108 11.03 1.40 3.10
C VAL A 108 12.12 1.03 4.12
N VAL A 109 12.80 2.03 4.69
CA VAL A 109 13.82 1.82 5.72
C VAL A 109 13.23 1.15 6.97
N ALA A 110 12.07 1.62 7.44
CA ALA A 110 11.43 1.06 8.63
C ALA A 110 11.02 -0.41 8.42
N ARG A 111 10.45 -0.73 7.25
CA ARG A 111 10.10 -2.11 6.89
C ARG A 111 11.35 -3.00 6.77
N ASN A 112 12.43 -2.50 6.16
CA ASN A 112 13.69 -3.25 6.09
C ASN A 112 14.21 -3.58 7.49
N ASN A 113 14.15 -2.62 8.43
CA ASN A 113 14.53 -2.88 9.81
C ASN A 113 13.67 -3.96 10.47
N ARG A 114 12.36 -4.02 10.19
CA ARG A 114 11.48 -5.11 10.68
C ARG A 114 11.88 -6.46 10.09
N ILE A 115 12.16 -6.51 8.80
CA ILE A 115 12.63 -7.73 8.12
C ILE A 115 13.95 -8.19 8.76
N HIS A 116 14.91 -7.30 8.94
CA HIS A 116 16.17 -7.62 9.61
C HIS A 116 15.96 -8.08 11.05
N ALA A 117 15.05 -7.47 11.82
CA ALA A 117 14.77 -7.91 13.18
C ALA A 117 14.15 -9.32 13.24
N LEU A 118 13.35 -9.71 12.23
CA LEU A 118 12.68 -11.01 12.19
C LEU A 118 13.54 -12.14 11.62
N PHE A 119 14.39 -11.85 10.63
CA PHE A 119 15.16 -12.85 9.90
C PHE A 119 16.68 -12.72 10.11
N GLY A 120 17.14 -11.69 10.82
CA GLY A 120 18.55 -11.33 10.98
C GLY A 120 19.32 -12.10 12.06
N THR A 121 19.01 -13.38 12.29
CA THR A 121 19.91 -14.31 12.98
C THR A 121 20.36 -15.41 12.03
N GLY A 122 21.27 -15.02 11.14
CA GLY A 122 22.10 -15.88 10.30
C GLY A 122 23.21 -15.01 9.74
N SER A 123 24.44 -15.19 10.23
CA SER A 123 25.61 -14.37 9.92
C SER A 123 25.72 -14.01 8.44
N ALA A 124 25.79 -12.72 8.14
CA ALA A 124 26.38 -12.22 6.91
C ALA A 124 27.15 -10.96 7.25
N GLU A 125 28.46 -11.13 7.25
CA GLU A 125 29.50 -10.10 7.20
C GLU A 125 29.08 -9.01 6.21
N SER A 126 29.08 -7.76 6.68
CA SER A 126 28.83 -6.60 5.83
C SER A 126 29.95 -6.52 4.79
N PRO A 127 29.69 -6.51 3.47
CA PRO A 127 30.72 -6.10 2.54
C PRO A 127 30.96 -4.60 2.80
N ASP A 128 32.19 -4.30 3.19
CA ASP A 128 32.73 -2.94 3.19
C ASP A 128 32.46 -2.32 1.81
N VAL A 129 31.69 -1.23 1.79
CA VAL A 129 31.46 -0.47 0.55
C VAL A 129 32.50 0.66 0.54
N PRO A 130 33.36 0.73 -0.49
CA PRO A 130 34.41 1.76 -0.59
C PRO A 130 33.85 3.18 -0.77
#